data_AF-A0A962SUM7-F1
#
_entry.id   AF-A0A962SUM7-F1
#
_cell.length_a   1.000
_cell.length_b   1.000
_cell.length_c   1.000
_cell.angle_alpha   90.00
_cell.angle_beta   90.00
_cell.angle_gamma   90.00
#
_symmetry.space_group_name_H-M   'P 1'
#
loop_
_entity.id
_entity.type
_entity.pdbx_description
1 polymer ?
#
loop_
_entity_poly.entity_id
_entity_poly.type
_entity_poly.pdbx_seq_one_letter_code
_entity_poly.pdbx_strand_id
1 'polypeptide(L)'
;ADVVTLSQFIAKSEAGEERKRVERSKLNALIGYAESTGCRRRQLLSYFGETPPERCGNCDNCLEPPSTWDATVAAQKALSCVYRTGQRFGVKHLIDVLRGVDGEKVGKFDHDKLSTFGIGAEFDDRQWSAIFRQLVAAGFLVPDDEGYGTLRLADASRAVLRGEVEVRMRHVADRVERKARQKSS
;
A
#
# COMPACT_ATOMS: atom_id res chain seq x y z
N ALA A 1 13.05 2.93 -9.62
CA ALA A 1 14.35 2.25 -9.78
C ALA A 1 14.86 1.86 -8.40
N ASP A 2 15.04 2.83 -7.50
CA ASP A 2 15.71 2.64 -6.20
C ASP A 2 15.03 1.64 -5.26
N VAL A 3 13.70 1.68 -5.13
CA VAL A 3 12.95 0.74 -4.28
C VAL A 3 13.12 -0.72 -4.72
N VAL A 4 13.14 -0.97 -6.04
CA VAL A 4 13.31 -2.32 -6.59
C VAL A 4 14.73 -2.81 -6.31
N THR A 5 15.73 -1.95 -6.51
CA THR A 5 17.13 -2.26 -6.23
C THR A 5 17.34 -2.59 -4.74
N LEU A 6 16.81 -1.76 -3.83
CA LEU A 6 16.91 -2.01 -2.38
C LEU A 6 16.20 -3.31 -1.98
N SER A 7 15.03 -3.59 -2.56
CA SER A 7 14.32 -4.86 -2.32
C SER A 7 15.14 -6.06 -2.80
N GLN A 8 15.83 -5.94 -3.94
CA GLN A 8 16.72 -6.99 -4.45
C GLN A 8 17.96 -7.17 -3.58
N PHE A 9 18.55 -6.11 -3.06
CA PHE A 9 19.69 -6.19 -2.14
C PHE A 9 19.31 -6.91 -0.86
N ILE A 10 18.15 -6.60 -0.27
CA ILE A 10 17.65 -7.30 0.91
C ILE A 10 17.37 -8.78 0.59
N ALA A 11 16.81 -9.08 -0.58
CA ALA A 11 16.55 -10.47 -0.98
C ALA A 11 17.83 -11.29 -1.17
N LYS A 12 18.85 -10.68 -1.80
CA LYS A 12 20.14 -11.31 -2.11
C LYS A 12 21.15 -11.28 -0.96
N SER A 13 20.86 -10.63 0.17
CA SER A 13 21.81 -10.56 1.28
C SER A 13 22.02 -11.94 1.92
N GLU A 14 23.19 -12.14 2.53
CA GLU A 14 23.51 -13.34 3.31
C GLU A 14 22.93 -13.31 4.73
N ALA A 15 22.12 -12.28 5.05
CA ALA A 15 21.52 -12.15 6.36
C ALA A 15 20.44 -13.23 6.58
N GLY A 16 20.25 -13.62 7.85
CA GLY A 16 19.16 -14.52 8.23
C GLY A 16 17.77 -13.93 7.92
N GLU A 17 16.77 -14.79 7.77
CA GLU A 17 15.41 -14.40 7.38
C GLU A 17 14.77 -13.37 8.33
N GLU A 18 15.06 -13.46 9.64
CA GLU A 18 14.62 -12.46 10.61
C GLU A 18 15.17 -11.06 10.30
N ARG A 19 16.44 -10.97 9.94
CA ARG A 19 17.07 -9.68 9.60
C ARG A 19 16.50 -9.13 8.31
N LYS A 20 16.33 -9.97 7.28
CA LYS A 20 15.69 -9.59 6.01
C LYS A 20 14.26 -9.09 6.23
N ARG A 21 13.51 -9.70 7.15
CA ARG A 21 12.16 -9.27 7.54
C ARG A 21 12.18 -7.86 8.14
N VAL A 22 13.07 -7.59 9.10
CA VAL A 22 13.22 -6.25 9.70
C VAL A 22 13.60 -5.21 8.63
N GLU A 23 14.50 -5.55 7.71
CA GLU A 23 14.92 -4.64 6.64
C GLU A 23 13.80 -4.35 5.64
N ARG A 24 13.00 -5.36 5.26
CA ARG A 24 11.79 -5.16 4.44
C ARG A 24 10.79 -4.26 5.14
N SER A 25 10.57 -4.44 6.44
CA SER A 25 9.67 -3.59 7.24
C SER A 25 10.14 -2.13 7.24
N LYS A 26 11.43 -1.88 7.50
CA LYS A 26 12.03 -0.54 7.44
C LYS A 26 11.91 0.10 6.06
N LEU A 27 12.17 -0.68 4.99
CA LEU A 27 12.01 -0.20 3.62
C LEU A 27 10.56 0.18 3.33
N ASN A 28 9.59 -0.64 3.76
CA ASN A 28 8.17 -0.34 3.61
C ASN A 28 7.77 0.93 4.38
N ALA A 29 8.28 1.14 5.60
CA ALA A 29 8.04 2.36 6.37
C ALA A 29 8.59 3.60 5.64
N LEU A 30 9.80 3.52 5.08
CA LEU A 30 10.40 4.60 4.29
C LEU A 30 9.59 4.91 3.02
N ILE A 31 9.11 3.89 2.32
CA ILE A 31 8.24 4.07 1.14
C ILE A 31 6.92 4.71 1.56
N GLY A 32 6.31 4.24 2.64
CA GLY A 32 5.08 4.81 3.20
C GLY A 32 5.26 6.28 3.61
N TYR A 33 6.43 6.66 4.12
CA TYR A 33 6.78 8.05 4.38
C TYR A 33 6.90 8.87 3.09
N ALA A 34 7.57 8.33 2.07
CA ALA A 34 7.75 9.01 0.79
C ALA A 34 6.42 9.27 0.06
N GLU A 35 5.49 8.32 0.14
CA GLU A 35 4.20 8.33 -0.57
C GLU A 35 3.05 8.97 0.21
N SER A 36 3.28 9.35 1.47
CA SER A 36 2.27 9.92 2.35
C SER A 36 1.57 11.15 1.79
N THR A 37 0.26 11.24 2.05
CA THR A 37 -0.58 12.42 1.81
C THR A 37 -0.73 13.31 3.05
N GLY A 38 -0.47 12.76 4.24
CA GLY A 38 -0.57 13.45 5.52
C GLY A 38 0.66 14.28 5.85
N CYS A 39 0.67 14.92 7.02
CA CYS A 39 1.84 15.66 7.47
C CYS A 39 3.07 14.73 7.63
N ARG A 40 4.14 15.00 6.87
CA ARG A 40 5.39 14.22 6.96
C ARG A 40 5.97 14.19 8.36
N ARG A 41 5.95 15.34 9.05
CA ARG A 41 6.47 15.44 10.42
C ARG A 41 5.68 14.56 11.39
N ARG A 42 4.34 14.55 11.28
CA ARG A 42 3.49 13.66 12.11
C ARG A 42 3.91 12.21 11.90
N GLN A 43 4.01 11.75 10.65
CA GLN A 43 4.33 10.36 10.34
C GLN A 43 5.73 9.97 10.81
N LEU A 44 6.73 10.82 10.57
CA LEU A 44 8.11 10.57 10.99
C LEU A 44 8.22 10.40 12.50
N LEU A 45 7.64 11.33 13.26
CA LEU A 45 7.67 11.30 14.72
C LEU A 45 6.81 10.16 15.30
N SER A 46 5.67 9.84 14.66
CA SER A 46 4.83 8.69 15.06
C SER A 46 5.58 7.36 14.90
N TYR A 47 6.40 7.23 13.85
CA TYR A 47 7.24 6.05 13.66
C TYR A 47 8.23 5.83 14.83
N PHE A 48 8.66 6.92 15.49
CA PHE A 48 9.51 6.86 16.69
C PHE A 48 8.72 6.85 18.01
N GLY A 49 7.41 6.65 17.96
CA GLY A 49 6.55 6.52 19.15
C GLY A 49 6.03 7.84 19.72
N GLU A 50 6.21 8.96 19.03
CA GLU A 50 5.69 10.26 19.49
C GLU A 50 4.24 10.53 19.04
N THR A 51 3.57 11.47 19.74
CA THR A 51 2.20 11.90 19.40
C THR A 51 2.12 13.40 19.01
N PRO A 52 2.77 13.85 17.91
CA PRO A 52 2.63 15.24 17.44
C PRO A 52 1.24 15.62 16.92
N PRO A 53 0.98 16.94 16.73
CA PRO A 53 -0.22 17.44 16.06
C PRO A 53 -0.39 16.90 14.64
N GLU A 54 -1.64 16.92 14.15
CA GLU A 54 -2.00 16.43 12.81
C GLU A 54 -1.28 17.17 11.67
N ARG A 55 -1.02 18.47 11.84
CA ARG A 55 -0.33 19.33 10.86
C ARG A 55 0.80 20.09 11.51
N CYS A 56 1.96 20.11 10.86
CA CYS A 56 3.15 20.83 11.34
C CYS A 56 3.32 22.22 10.72
N GLY A 57 2.58 22.55 9.66
CA GLY A 57 2.67 23.82 8.94
C GLY A 57 4.00 24.08 8.21
N ASN A 58 4.95 23.13 8.22
CA ASN A 58 6.31 23.34 7.72
C ASN A 58 6.92 22.11 7.04
N CYS A 59 6.09 21.31 6.37
CA CYS A 59 6.53 20.27 5.43
C CYS A 59 5.80 20.45 4.10
N ASP A 60 6.35 19.90 3.02
CA ASP A 60 5.77 19.93 1.68
C ASP A 60 4.29 19.54 1.68
N ASN A 61 3.89 18.43 2.31
CA ASN A 61 2.47 18.03 2.35
C ASN A 61 1.56 19.02 3.12
N CYS A 62 2.12 19.84 4.02
CA CYS A 62 1.36 20.91 4.70
C CYS A 62 1.32 22.20 3.88
N LEU A 63 2.40 22.51 3.16
CA LEU A 63 2.55 23.75 2.38
C LEU A 63 1.90 23.65 1.00
N GLU A 64 2.05 22.50 0.35
CA GLU A 64 1.50 22.16 -0.96
C GLU A 64 0.87 20.76 -0.89
N PRO A 65 -0.37 20.65 -0.38
CA PRO A 65 -1.05 19.37 -0.23
C PRO A 65 -1.13 18.61 -1.57
N PRO A 66 -0.80 17.31 -1.60
CA PRO A 66 -0.82 16.56 -2.84
C PRO A 66 -2.26 16.40 -3.36
N SER A 67 -2.41 16.34 -4.69
CA SER A 67 -3.70 15.98 -5.30
C SER A 67 -4.12 14.57 -4.86
N THR A 68 -5.37 14.46 -4.40
CA THR A 68 -5.96 13.21 -3.91
C THR A 68 -7.28 12.92 -4.61
N TRP A 69 -7.66 11.64 -4.61
CA TRP A 69 -8.97 11.17 -5.02
C TRP A 69 -9.63 10.36 -3.90
N ASP A 70 -10.94 10.21 -3.99
CA ASP A 70 -11.69 9.31 -3.11
C ASP A 70 -11.48 7.86 -3.53
N ALA A 71 -10.65 7.18 -2.75
CA ALA A 71 -10.27 5.79 -2.96
C ALA A 71 -11.03 4.84 -2.03
N THR A 72 -12.12 5.28 -1.39
CA THR A 72 -12.87 4.48 -0.41
C THR A 72 -13.30 3.13 -0.98
N VAL A 73 -13.83 3.12 -2.20
CA VAL A 73 -14.24 1.87 -2.87
C VAL A 73 -13.04 0.99 -3.19
N ALA A 74 -11.94 1.56 -3.70
CA ALA A 74 -10.73 0.80 -3.99
C ALA A 74 -10.10 0.20 -2.72
N ALA A 75 -10.11 0.95 -1.61
CA ALA A 75 -9.69 0.50 -0.30
C ALA A 75 -10.58 -0.67 0.18
N GLN A 76 -11.90 -0.54 0.09
CA GLN A 76 -12.83 -1.61 0.47
C GLN A 76 -12.61 -2.88 -0.35
N LYS A 77 -12.39 -2.77 -1.68
CA LYS A 77 -12.05 -3.91 -2.54
C LYS A 77 -10.77 -4.61 -2.08
N ALA A 78 -9.70 -3.84 -1.85
CA ALA A 78 -8.41 -4.38 -1.39
C ALA A 78 -8.50 -5.04 -0.01
N LEU A 79 -9.11 -4.37 0.98
CA LEU A 79 -9.29 -4.89 2.33
C LEU A 79 -10.17 -6.15 2.32
N SER A 80 -11.25 -6.17 1.53
CA SER A 80 -12.10 -7.35 1.36
C SER A 80 -11.35 -8.51 0.72
N CYS A 81 -10.49 -8.24 -0.27
CA CYS A 81 -9.65 -9.26 -0.89
C CYS A 81 -8.64 -9.83 0.11
N VAL A 82 -7.99 -9.00 0.92
CA VAL A 82 -7.08 -9.44 1.99
C VAL A 82 -7.83 -10.36 2.97
N TYR A 83 -9.04 -9.99 3.39
CA TYR A 83 -9.86 -10.79 4.28
C TYR A 83 -10.27 -12.13 3.67
N ARG A 84 -10.85 -12.12 2.46
CA ARG A 84 -11.40 -13.32 1.80
C ARG A 84 -10.34 -14.31 1.33
N THR A 85 -9.11 -13.85 1.10
CA THR A 85 -7.97 -14.72 0.80
C THR A 85 -7.32 -15.28 2.08
N GLY A 86 -7.89 -15.03 3.26
CA GLY A 86 -7.41 -15.58 4.52
C GLY A 86 -6.16 -14.90 5.08
N GLN A 87 -5.86 -13.66 4.66
CA GLN A 87 -4.82 -12.82 5.24
C GLN A 87 -3.42 -13.47 5.30
N ARG A 88 -3.09 -14.27 4.28
CA ARG A 88 -1.85 -15.07 4.19
C ARG A 88 -1.17 -14.96 2.83
N PHE A 89 -1.50 -13.91 2.07
CA PHE A 89 -0.97 -13.68 0.73
C PHE A 89 -0.34 -12.29 0.62
N GLY A 90 0.75 -12.22 -0.13
CA GLY A 90 1.41 -10.97 -0.46
C GLY A 90 0.73 -10.20 -1.59
N VAL A 91 1.11 -8.93 -1.74
CA VAL A 91 0.49 -7.96 -2.65
C VAL A 91 0.29 -8.51 -4.05
N LYS A 92 1.31 -9.11 -4.68
CA LYS A 92 1.20 -9.61 -6.07
C LYS A 92 0.02 -10.56 -6.26
N HIS A 93 -0.16 -11.53 -5.37
CA HIS A 93 -1.28 -12.47 -5.44
C HIS A 93 -2.63 -11.78 -5.24
N LEU A 94 -2.69 -10.81 -4.33
CA LEU A 94 -3.90 -10.03 -4.09
C LEU A 94 -4.28 -9.18 -5.32
N ILE A 95 -3.28 -8.63 -6.02
CA ILE A 95 -3.47 -7.92 -7.29
C ILE A 95 -3.99 -8.86 -8.37
N ASP A 96 -3.41 -10.05 -8.51
CA ASP A 96 -3.87 -11.05 -9.48
C ASP A 96 -5.35 -11.40 -9.25
N VAL A 97 -5.75 -11.63 -7.99
CA VAL A 97 -7.16 -11.87 -7.63
C VAL A 97 -8.05 -10.67 -7.98
N LEU A 98 -7.70 -9.46 -7.53
CA LEU A 98 -8.51 -8.26 -7.79
C LEU A 98 -8.69 -7.97 -9.28
N ARG A 99 -7.64 -8.20 -10.07
CA ARG A 99 -7.66 -7.96 -11.52
C ARG A 99 -8.29 -9.10 -12.32
N GLY A 100 -8.62 -10.21 -11.67
CA GLY A 100 -9.19 -11.38 -12.35
C GLY A 100 -8.17 -12.10 -13.23
N VAL A 101 -6.89 -12.04 -12.86
CA VAL A 101 -5.82 -12.73 -13.59
C VAL A 101 -5.81 -14.18 -13.15
N ASP A 102 -6.13 -15.06 -14.09
CA ASP A 102 -5.99 -16.49 -13.88
C ASP A 102 -4.52 -16.89 -13.75
N GLY A 103 -4.24 -17.78 -12.81
CA GLY A 103 -2.91 -18.30 -12.58
C GLY A 103 -2.93 -19.54 -11.71
N GLU A 104 -1.88 -20.35 -11.78
CA GLU A 104 -1.77 -21.62 -11.07
C GLU A 104 -2.06 -21.46 -9.56
N LYS A 105 -1.50 -20.41 -8.95
CA LYS A 105 -1.71 -20.13 -7.52
C LYS A 105 -3.13 -19.66 -7.22
N VAL A 106 -3.77 -18.90 -8.10
CA VAL A 106 -5.16 -18.44 -7.91
C VAL A 106 -6.11 -19.64 -7.91
N GLY A 107 -6.01 -20.50 -8.93
CA GLY A 107 -6.85 -21.70 -9.04
C GLY A 107 -6.56 -22.72 -7.93
N LYS A 108 -5.28 -22.91 -7.55
CA LYS A 108 -4.89 -23.81 -6.45
C LYS A 108 -5.57 -23.49 -5.13
N PHE A 109 -5.86 -22.22 -4.87
CA PHE A 109 -6.52 -21.77 -3.64
C PHE A 109 -8.01 -21.44 -3.84
N ASP A 110 -8.59 -21.79 -5.00
CA ASP A 110 -9.98 -21.48 -5.36
C ASP A 110 -10.31 -19.97 -5.28
N HIS A 111 -9.31 -19.11 -5.48
CA HIS A 111 -9.50 -17.67 -5.37
C HIS A 111 -10.19 -17.05 -6.58
N ASP A 112 -10.23 -17.77 -7.69
CA ASP A 112 -11.06 -17.49 -8.88
C ASP A 112 -12.57 -17.51 -8.55
N LYS A 113 -12.97 -18.21 -7.49
CA LYS A 113 -14.38 -18.34 -7.05
C LYS A 113 -14.79 -17.29 -6.02
N LEU A 114 -13.84 -16.48 -5.53
CA LEU A 114 -14.15 -15.44 -4.54
C LEU A 114 -14.90 -14.29 -5.19
N SER A 115 -15.83 -13.66 -4.46
CA SER A 115 -16.52 -12.46 -4.95
C SER A 115 -15.62 -11.24 -5.12
N THR A 116 -14.34 -11.33 -4.73
CA THR A 116 -13.31 -10.31 -4.97
C THR A 116 -12.47 -10.59 -6.21
N PHE A 117 -12.71 -11.71 -6.89
CA PHE A 117 -12.04 -12.01 -8.15
C PHE A 117 -12.55 -11.08 -9.25
N GLY A 118 -11.64 -10.39 -9.93
CA GLY A 118 -11.96 -9.52 -11.07
C GLY A 118 -12.68 -8.20 -10.74
N ILE A 119 -13.05 -7.95 -9.47
CA ILE A 119 -13.82 -6.74 -9.11
C ILE A 119 -12.99 -5.45 -9.19
N GLY A 120 -11.69 -5.55 -9.43
CA GLY A 120 -10.71 -4.48 -9.47
C GLY A 120 -10.04 -4.31 -10.83
N ALA A 121 -10.62 -4.85 -11.90
CA ALA A 121 -10.05 -4.83 -13.25
C ALA A 121 -9.86 -3.41 -13.83
N GLU A 122 -10.49 -2.39 -13.26
CA GLU A 122 -10.33 -0.99 -13.66
C GLU A 122 -8.96 -0.40 -13.32
N PHE A 123 -8.20 -1.03 -12.41
CA PHE A 123 -6.85 -0.59 -12.05
C PHE A 123 -5.78 -1.56 -12.57
N ASP A 124 -4.67 -1.01 -13.04
CA ASP A 124 -3.49 -1.80 -13.42
C ASP A 124 -2.66 -2.25 -12.20
N ASP A 125 -1.64 -3.09 -12.44
CA ASP A 125 -0.74 -3.60 -11.39
C ASP A 125 -0.03 -2.48 -10.61
N ARG A 126 0.32 -1.39 -11.29
CA ARG A 126 1.04 -0.26 -10.68
C ARG A 126 0.11 0.54 -9.77
N GLN A 127 -1.12 0.77 -10.20
CA GLN A 127 -2.16 1.44 -9.42
C GLN A 127 -2.51 0.62 -8.19
N TRP A 128 -2.76 -0.68 -8.34
CA TRP A 128 -3.02 -1.55 -7.20
C TRP A 128 -1.84 -1.62 -6.23
N SER A 129 -0.60 -1.73 -6.74
CA SER A 129 0.60 -1.70 -5.91
C SER A 129 0.66 -0.42 -5.08
N ALA A 130 0.35 0.74 -5.67
CA ALA A 130 0.32 2.01 -4.95
C ALA A 130 -0.84 2.08 -3.93
N ILE A 131 -2.02 1.54 -4.26
CA ILE A 131 -3.16 1.44 -3.34
C ILE A 131 -2.77 0.62 -2.10
N PHE A 132 -2.20 -0.59 -2.28
CA PHE A 132 -1.74 -1.43 -1.16
C PHE A 132 -0.68 -0.75 -0.30
N ARG A 133 0.29 -0.07 -0.91
CA ARG A 133 1.30 0.70 -0.15
C ARG A 133 0.68 1.83 0.67
N GLN A 134 -0.27 2.57 0.11
CA GLN A 134 -0.97 3.63 0.82
C GLN A 134 -1.86 3.08 1.95
N LEU A 135 -2.49 1.90 1.79
CA LEU A 135 -3.23 1.23 2.86
C LEU A 135 -2.34 0.79 4.02
N VAL A 136 -1.13 0.30 3.73
CA VAL A 136 -0.14 0.00 4.76
C VAL A 136 0.32 1.27 5.47
N ALA A 137 0.66 2.32 4.70
CA ALA A 137 1.10 3.59 5.26
C ALA A 137 0.03 4.29 6.11
N ALA A 138 -1.24 4.14 5.76
CA ALA A 138 -2.39 4.65 6.50
C ALA A 138 -2.77 3.77 7.72
N GLY A 139 -2.09 2.64 7.94
CA GLY A 139 -2.35 1.76 9.06
C GLY A 139 -3.63 0.93 8.93
N PHE A 140 -4.17 0.77 7.72
CA PHE A 140 -5.28 -0.15 7.45
C PHE A 140 -4.78 -1.58 7.15
N LEU A 141 -3.55 -1.71 6.65
CA LEU A 141 -2.92 -3.01 6.46
C LEU A 141 -1.63 -3.08 7.25
N VAL A 142 -1.36 -4.24 7.82
CA VAL A 142 -0.08 -4.53 8.47
C VAL A 142 0.56 -5.74 7.80
N PRO A 143 1.89 -5.75 7.60
CA PRO A 143 2.60 -6.97 7.27
C PRO A 143 2.38 -8.03 8.35
N ASP A 144 2.40 -9.31 7.98
CA ASP A 144 2.50 -10.36 9.00
C ASP A 144 3.84 -10.29 9.75
N ASP A 145 3.79 -10.63 11.05
CA ASP A 145 4.97 -10.65 11.92
C ASP A 145 5.93 -11.80 11.57
N GLU A 146 5.50 -12.76 10.75
CA GLU A 146 6.20 -13.98 10.31
C GLU A 146 7.04 -13.77 9.04
N GLY A 147 7.08 -12.56 8.48
CA GLY A 147 7.97 -12.13 7.39
C GLY A 147 7.78 -12.80 6.04
N TYR A 148 6.66 -13.50 5.84
CA TYR A 148 6.33 -14.07 4.55
C TYR A 148 5.85 -13.00 3.55
N GLY A 149 5.79 -11.74 3.97
CA GLY A 149 5.37 -10.61 3.14
C GLY A 149 3.89 -10.64 2.83
N THR A 150 3.09 -11.28 3.69
CA THR A 150 1.63 -11.29 3.60
C THR A 150 1.04 -10.07 4.29
N LEU A 151 -0.19 -9.74 3.94
CA LEU A 151 -0.90 -8.60 4.52
C LEU A 151 -2.08 -9.08 5.38
N ARG A 152 -2.24 -8.42 6.53
CA ARG A 152 -3.35 -8.61 7.46
C ARG A 152 -4.09 -7.29 7.65
N LEU A 153 -5.39 -7.38 7.96
CA LEU A 153 -6.17 -6.22 8.35
C LEU A 153 -5.68 -5.68 9.69
N ALA A 154 -5.53 -4.37 9.79
CA ALA A 154 -5.40 -3.67 11.06
C ALA A 154 -6.78 -3.40 11.67
N ASP A 155 -6.86 -3.05 12.96
CA ASP A 155 -8.12 -2.71 13.61
C ASP A 155 -8.87 -1.55 12.94
N ALA A 156 -8.12 -0.56 12.42
CA ALA A 156 -8.66 0.60 11.71
C ALA A 156 -9.42 0.22 10.42
N SER A 157 -9.14 -0.96 9.83
CA SER A 157 -9.79 -1.41 8.58
C SER A 157 -11.29 -1.56 8.70
N ARG A 158 -11.79 -1.87 9.90
CA ARG A 158 -13.22 -2.16 10.12
C ARG A 158 -14.10 -0.96 9.76
N ALA A 159 -13.67 0.25 10.11
CA ALA A 159 -14.44 1.45 9.83
C ALA A 159 -14.54 1.72 8.32
N VAL A 160 -13.44 1.50 7.58
CA VAL A 160 -13.43 1.61 6.10
C VAL A 160 -14.34 0.56 5.46
N LEU A 161 -14.26 -0.69 5.91
CA LEU A 161 -15.10 -1.78 5.40
C LEU A 161 -16.60 -1.57 5.67
N ARG A 162 -16.96 -0.86 6.75
CA ARG A 162 -18.34 -0.46 7.05
C ARG A 162 -18.78 0.83 6.36
N GLY A 163 -17.89 1.52 5.65
CA GLY A 163 -18.18 2.80 5.02
C GLY A 163 -18.28 3.97 6.00
N GLU A 164 -17.75 3.81 7.22
CA GLU A 164 -17.77 4.85 8.27
C GLU A 164 -16.63 5.87 8.10
N VAL A 165 -15.58 5.51 7.36
CA VAL A 165 -14.40 6.33 7.12
C VAL A 165 -14.11 6.39 5.62
N GLU A 166 -14.03 7.61 5.09
CA GLU A 166 -13.54 7.87 3.75
C GLU A 166 -12.03 7.69 3.65
N VAL A 167 -11.55 7.10 2.56
CA VAL A 167 -10.12 6.92 2.30
C VAL A 167 -9.70 7.78 1.11
N ARG A 168 -8.88 8.78 1.39
CA ARG A 168 -8.28 9.65 0.36
C ARG A 168 -6.87 9.19 0.03
N MET A 169 -6.60 8.91 -1.24
CA MET A 169 -5.28 8.49 -1.71
C MET A 169 -4.67 9.50 -2.65
N ARG A 170 -3.34 9.59 -2.66
CA ARG A 170 -2.59 10.33 -3.67
C ARG A 170 -2.84 9.71 -5.03
N HIS A 171 -3.00 10.56 -6.05
CA HIS A 171 -2.91 10.08 -7.43
C HIS A 171 -1.53 9.44 -7.67
N VAL A 172 -1.53 8.25 -8.28
CA VAL A 172 -0.31 7.72 -8.86
C VAL A 172 0.06 8.67 -9.99
N ALA A 173 1.19 9.38 -9.87
CA ALA A 173 1.60 10.31 -10.91
C ALA A 173 1.65 9.58 -12.25
N ASP A 174 0.72 9.92 -13.13
CA ASP A 174 0.72 9.40 -14.49
C ASP A 174 1.99 9.90 -15.17
N ARG A 175 2.65 9.02 -15.93
CA ARG A 175 3.82 9.42 -16.73
C ARG A 175 3.48 10.59 -17.68
N VAL A 176 2.19 10.78 -17.95
CA VAL A 176 1.63 11.85 -18.79
C VAL A 176 1.77 13.23 -18.15
N GLU A 177 1.49 13.38 -16.85
CA GLU A 177 1.58 14.69 -16.16
C GLU A 177 3.02 15.21 -16.04
N ARG A 178 3.99 14.30 -15.87
CA ARG A 178 5.42 14.68 -15.87
C ARG A 178 5.88 15.25 -17.22
N LYS A 179 5.36 14.74 -18.34
CA LYS A 179 5.66 15.28 -19.69
C LYS A 179 4.98 16.64 -19.92
N ALA A 180 3.78 16.85 -19.37
CA ALA A 180 3.08 18.12 -19.49
C ALA A 180 3.81 19.24 -18.72
N ARG A 181 4.23 18.98 -17.47
CA ARG A 181 4.99 19.95 -16.65
C ARG A 181 6.40 20.26 -17.19
N GLN A 182 7.04 19.31 -17.88
CA GLN A 182 8.34 19.53 -18.52
C GLN A 182 8.29 20.34 -19.82
N LYS A 183 7.11 20.46 -20.46
CA LYS A 183 6.94 21.27 -21.67
C LYS A 183 6.53 22.71 -21.37
N SER A 184 6.08 22.98 -20.14
CA SER A 184 5.62 24.29 -19.69
C SER A 184 6.66 25.04 -18.85
N SER A 185 7.90 24.55 -18.79
CA SER A 185 9.03 25.15 -18.07
C SER A 185 10.24 25.31 -18.98
#